data_AF-A0A925RRE8-F1
#
_entry.id   AF-A0A925RRE8-F1
#
_cell.length_a   1.000
_cell.length_b   1.000
_cell.length_c   1.000
_cell.angle_alpha   90.00
_cell.angle_beta   90.00
_cell.angle_gamma   90.00
#
_symmetry.space_group_name_H-M   'P 1'
#
loop_
_entity.id
_entity.type
_entity.pdbx_description
1 polymer ?
#
loop_
_entity_poly.entity_id
_entity_poly.type
_entity_poly.pdbx_seq_one_letter_code
_entity_poly.pdbx_strand_id
1 'polypeptide(L)'
;MNATQERRSNQEHNLGRLARTPQSALETSLESGSPSLGIPPNHYKRLAHVSMLFGLLAIIVVLGFVFIYFQKESARRSAAVSQFNPSLVTKSVTSETQDPAPPLQTLGKEAALKLVLAALENTDPLLFSKYFIFPRELEPARGITRLQEIQSADGKIDNLDWVGTKFIHGLGTEEVVVYMTHSGRTVNRIAQVIPQTDGTWRIDFDSYTRASSPNWYKILSGKGGEATVRIFIDADSYYNGPFSDDSKWKCYAIASPDVDALMYAYTKIGSPQELAIQRLLSQEEPVHRALLKIKSHDNSASRQFEITRVLSDNWVLGDRLFDENL
;
A
#
# COMPACT_ATOMS: atom_id res chain seq x y z
N MET A 1 40.63 -17.27 39.03
CA MET A 1 40.33 -18.65 39.47
C MET A 1 39.10 -19.08 38.68
N ASN A 2 39.34 -19.74 37.54
CA ASN A 2 39.14 -21.18 37.32
C ASN A 2 37.65 -21.56 37.28
N ALA A 3 37.10 -22.28 36.30
CA ALA A 3 37.68 -22.99 35.16
C ALA A 3 36.52 -23.67 34.37
N THR A 4 36.74 -23.91 33.07
CA THR A 4 36.31 -25.09 32.27
C THR A 4 34.80 -25.27 31.98
N GLN A 5 34.28 -25.06 30.76
CA GLN A 5 34.46 -25.78 29.48
C GLN A 5 33.91 -27.22 29.48
N GLU A 6 32.80 -27.47 28.76
CA GLU A 6 32.61 -28.77 28.10
C GLU A 6 31.78 -28.66 26.82
N ARG A 7 32.42 -29.09 25.71
CA ARG A 7 31.86 -29.36 24.39
C ARG A 7 31.26 -30.77 24.39
N ARG A 8 30.07 -30.95 23.83
CA ARG A 8 29.65 -32.15 23.06
C ARG A 8 28.65 -31.66 21.99
N SER A 9 28.92 -31.66 20.69
CA SER A 9 29.11 -32.79 19.77
C SER A 9 27.92 -33.74 19.75
N ASN A 10 27.01 -33.58 18.77
CA ASN A 10 26.33 -34.72 18.16
C ASN A 10 26.00 -34.44 16.69
N GLN A 11 26.53 -35.35 15.87
CA GLN A 11 26.46 -35.47 14.42
C GLN A 11 25.10 -36.01 13.92
N GLU A 12 24.80 -35.58 12.70
CA GLU A 12 24.25 -36.33 11.56
C GLU A 12 22.84 -36.95 11.60
N HIS A 13 22.07 -36.58 10.58
CA HIS A 13 21.29 -37.54 9.80
C HIS A 13 21.74 -37.50 8.34
N ASN A 14 22.35 -38.61 7.95
CA ASN A 14 22.72 -39.03 6.60
C ASN A 14 21.53 -39.75 5.96
N LEU A 15 21.08 -39.31 4.79
CA LEU A 15 20.31 -40.09 3.79
C LEU A 15 20.64 -39.48 2.42
N GLY A 16 21.03 -40.18 1.36
CA GLY A 16 21.31 -41.58 1.13
C GLY A 16 21.94 -41.63 -0.26
N ARG A 17 23.18 -42.10 -0.35
CA ARG A 17 23.93 -42.31 -1.59
C ARG A 17 23.77 -43.79 -1.94
N LEU A 18 22.96 -44.10 -2.95
CA LEU A 18 23.01 -45.42 -3.58
C LEU A 18 24.15 -45.44 -4.59
N ALA A 19 25.04 -46.43 -4.41
CA ALA A 19 26.16 -46.73 -5.28
C ALA A 19 26.09 -48.21 -5.71
N ARG A 20 26.83 -48.50 -6.79
CA ARG A 20 27.29 -49.82 -7.30
C ARG A 20 26.37 -50.45 -8.37
N THR A 21 26.87 -51.00 -9.49
CA THR A 21 28.23 -51.46 -9.85
C THR A 21 28.35 -51.66 -11.38
N PRO A 22 29.58 -51.83 -11.93
CA PRO A 22 29.89 -52.00 -13.36
C PRO A 22 30.14 -53.47 -13.77
N GLN A 23 30.46 -53.65 -15.06
CA GLN A 23 30.99 -54.84 -15.77
C GLN A 23 30.02 -55.95 -16.20
N SER A 24 29.88 -56.14 -17.51
CA SER A 24 30.65 -57.17 -18.24
C SER A 24 30.36 -57.11 -19.74
N ALA A 25 31.41 -57.37 -20.53
CA ALA A 25 31.38 -57.50 -21.97
C ALA A 25 30.79 -58.86 -22.37
N LEU A 26 30.06 -58.90 -23.50
CA LEU A 26 30.00 -60.07 -24.35
C LEU A 26 29.81 -59.62 -25.79
N GLU A 27 30.80 -59.94 -26.62
CA GLU A 27 30.69 -59.95 -28.08
C GLU A 27 29.61 -60.97 -28.49
N THR A 28 28.73 -60.58 -29.41
CA THR A 28 28.20 -61.53 -30.39
C THR A 28 27.72 -60.78 -31.61
N SER A 29 28.48 -60.93 -32.69
CA SER A 29 28.12 -60.62 -34.06
C SER A 29 26.86 -61.39 -34.47
N LEU A 30 25.84 -60.68 -34.98
CA LEU A 30 24.86 -61.24 -35.90
C LEU A 30 24.37 -60.11 -36.82
N GLU A 31 24.79 -60.21 -38.09
CA GLU A 31 24.20 -59.50 -39.21
C GLU A 31 22.71 -59.84 -39.30
N SER A 32 21.84 -58.82 -39.38
CA SER A 32 20.59 -58.94 -40.12
C SER A 32 20.19 -57.57 -40.65
N GLY A 33 20.23 -57.45 -41.97
CA GLY A 33 19.77 -56.27 -42.69
C GLY A 33 18.27 -56.10 -42.55
N SER A 34 17.84 -54.87 -42.27
CA SER A 34 16.45 -54.43 -42.45
C SER A 34 16.43 -53.19 -43.35
N PRO A 35 15.46 -53.07 -44.28
CA PRO A 35 15.50 -52.04 -45.31
C PRO A 35 15.14 -50.69 -44.70
N SER A 36 16.05 -49.73 -44.78
CA SER A 36 15.77 -48.34 -44.46
C SER A 36 14.75 -47.78 -45.47
N LEU A 37 13.50 -47.58 -45.04
CA LEU A 37 12.61 -46.65 -45.72
C LEU A 37 13.21 -45.25 -45.61
N GLY A 38 13.82 -44.79 -46.70
CA GLY A 38 14.38 -43.45 -46.82
C GLY A 38 13.29 -42.39 -46.74
N ILE A 39 13.07 -41.85 -45.55
CA ILE A 39 12.34 -40.59 -45.38
C ILE A 39 13.31 -39.46 -45.75
N PRO A 40 12.99 -38.62 -46.75
CA PRO A 40 13.91 -37.60 -47.24
C PRO A 40 14.25 -36.57 -46.14
N PRO A 41 15.52 -36.14 -46.01
CA PRO A 41 16.05 -35.35 -44.88
C PRO A 41 15.48 -33.92 -44.76
N ASN A 42 14.63 -33.48 -45.70
CA ASN A 42 14.01 -32.16 -45.67
C ASN A 42 12.68 -32.08 -44.90
N HIS A 43 12.06 -33.22 -44.53
CA HIS A 43 10.82 -33.21 -43.74
C HIS A 43 11.07 -32.90 -42.25
N TYR A 44 12.18 -33.35 -41.68
CA TYR A 44 12.53 -33.11 -40.27
C TYR A 44 12.78 -31.64 -39.95
N LYS A 45 13.38 -30.88 -40.88
CA LYS A 45 13.61 -29.43 -40.68
C LYS A 45 12.31 -28.64 -40.65
N ARG A 46 11.33 -28.98 -41.50
CA ARG A 46 10.01 -28.33 -41.52
C ARG A 46 9.18 -28.68 -40.27
N LEU A 47 9.18 -29.95 -39.85
CA LEU A 47 8.52 -30.38 -38.60
C LEU A 47 9.14 -29.75 -37.35
N ALA A 48 10.47 -29.62 -37.28
CA ALA A 48 11.15 -28.94 -36.17
C ALA A 48 10.83 -27.45 -36.09
N HIS A 49 10.74 -26.75 -37.22
CA HIS A 49 10.37 -25.32 -37.24
C HIS A 49 8.91 -25.11 -36.81
N VAL A 50 8.00 -25.97 -37.26
CA VAL A 50 6.59 -25.93 -36.84
C VAL A 50 6.46 -26.22 -35.34
N SER A 51 7.19 -27.20 -34.81
CA SER A 51 7.21 -27.51 -33.37
C SER A 51 7.80 -26.37 -32.52
N MET A 52 8.84 -25.69 -32.99
CA MET A 52 9.38 -24.51 -32.30
C MET A 52 8.39 -23.34 -32.27
N LEU A 53 7.67 -23.11 -33.38
CA LEU A 53 6.64 -22.07 -33.47
C LEU A 53 5.49 -22.33 -32.48
N PHE A 54 5.03 -23.58 -32.36
CA PHE A 54 4.02 -23.95 -31.37
C PHE A 54 4.51 -23.81 -29.93
N GLY A 55 5.77 -24.17 -29.66
CA GLY A 55 6.39 -23.97 -28.34
C GLY A 55 6.47 -22.49 -27.94
N LEU A 56 6.89 -21.62 -28.87
CA LEU A 56 6.96 -20.18 -28.63
C LEU A 56 5.57 -19.57 -28.39
N LEU A 57 4.58 -19.98 -29.19
CA LEU A 57 3.19 -19.53 -29.04
C LEU A 57 2.62 -19.94 -27.68
N ALA A 58 2.87 -21.17 -27.22
CA ALA A 58 2.43 -21.64 -25.91
C ALA A 58 3.05 -20.82 -24.76
N ILE A 59 4.34 -20.47 -24.86
CA ILE A 59 5.01 -19.61 -23.87
C ILE A 59 4.37 -18.21 -23.85
N ILE A 60 4.10 -17.62 -25.01
CA ILE A 60 3.45 -16.29 -25.10
C ILE A 60 2.06 -16.33 -24.46
N VAL A 61 1.28 -17.38 -24.72
CA VAL A 61 -0.06 -17.56 -24.13
C VAL A 61 0.04 -17.70 -22.61
N VAL A 62 0.96 -18.52 -22.08
CA VAL A 62 1.15 -18.68 -20.63
C VAL A 62 1.59 -17.36 -19.98
N LEU A 63 2.56 -16.65 -20.56
CA LEU A 63 3.00 -15.35 -20.07
C LEU A 63 1.86 -14.31 -20.12
N GLY A 64 1.04 -14.33 -21.16
CA GLY A 64 -0.16 -13.49 -21.27
C GLY A 64 -1.18 -13.78 -20.17
N PHE A 65 -1.47 -15.05 -19.90
CA PHE A 65 -2.37 -15.45 -18.81
C PHE A 65 -1.82 -15.08 -17.43
N VAL A 66 -0.52 -15.28 -17.20
CA VAL A 66 0.16 -14.88 -15.96
C VAL A 66 0.11 -13.36 -15.79
N PHE A 67 0.37 -12.58 -16.84
CA PHE A 67 0.27 -11.12 -16.82
C PHE A 67 -1.16 -10.64 -16.52
N ILE A 68 -2.18 -11.23 -17.15
CA ILE A 68 -3.59 -10.91 -16.90
C ILE A 68 -3.99 -11.28 -15.47
N TYR A 69 -3.52 -12.43 -14.97
CA TYR A 69 -3.76 -12.85 -13.58
C TYR A 69 -3.14 -11.88 -12.58
N PHE A 70 -1.87 -11.48 -12.77
CA PHE A 70 -1.21 -10.49 -11.92
C PHE A 70 -1.86 -9.11 -12.00
N GLN A 71 -2.31 -8.67 -13.17
CA GLN A 71 -3.09 -7.43 -13.33
C GLN A 71 -4.39 -7.48 -12.52
N LYS A 72 -5.14 -8.59 -12.62
CA LYS A 72 -6.41 -8.78 -11.91
C LYS A 72 -6.21 -8.88 -10.39
N GLU A 73 -5.17 -9.56 -9.95
CA GLU A 73 -4.85 -9.70 -8.54
C GLU A 73 -4.31 -8.40 -7.94
N SER A 74 -3.48 -7.66 -8.68
CA SER A 74 -3.07 -6.30 -8.31
C SER A 74 -4.27 -5.37 -8.21
N ALA A 75 -5.22 -5.43 -9.15
CA ALA A 75 -6.44 -4.62 -9.10
C ALA A 75 -7.33 -5.02 -7.91
N ARG A 76 -7.41 -6.30 -7.55
CA ARG A 76 -8.13 -6.78 -6.35
C ARG A 76 -7.46 -6.32 -5.07
N ARG A 77 -6.14 -6.38 -4.97
CA ARG A 77 -5.38 -5.88 -3.81
C ARG A 77 -5.45 -4.37 -3.71
N SER A 78 -5.30 -3.64 -4.83
CA SER A 78 -5.57 -2.20 -4.89
C SER A 78 -7.00 -1.88 -4.48
N ALA A 79 -7.99 -2.66 -4.92
CA ALA A 79 -9.37 -2.46 -4.49
C ALA A 79 -9.56 -2.80 -3.01
N ALA A 80 -8.93 -3.84 -2.48
CA ALA A 80 -9.02 -4.21 -1.06
C ALA A 80 -8.34 -3.18 -0.15
N VAL A 81 -7.20 -2.62 -0.58
CA VAL A 81 -6.46 -1.59 0.17
C VAL A 81 -7.09 -0.20 -0.02
N SER A 82 -7.65 0.12 -1.19
CA SER A 82 -8.24 1.43 -1.50
C SER A 82 -9.73 1.56 -1.18
N GLN A 83 -10.50 0.46 -1.15
CA GLN A 83 -11.90 0.49 -0.72
C GLN A 83 -11.94 0.41 0.80
N PHE A 84 -11.86 1.58 1.44
CA PHE A 84 -12.32 1.72 2.82
C PHE A 84 -13.79 1.28 2.88
N ASN A 85 -14.04 0.11 3.46
CA ASN A 85 -15.38 -0.37 3.74
C ASN A 85 -15.75 -0.01 5.20
N PRO A 86 -16.54 1.05 5.42
CA PRO A 86 -16.92 1.50 6.77
C PRO A 86 -17.68 0.45 7.59
N SER A 87 -18.32 -0.54 6.95
CA SER A 87 -18.94 -1.65 7.67
C SER A 87 -17.93 -2.58 8.38
N LEU A 88 -16.64 -2.49 8.05
CA LEU A 88 -15.55 -3.14 8.79
C LEU A 88 -15.11 -2.33 10.03
N VAL A 89 -15.47 -1.05 10.12
CA VAL A 89 -15.19 -0.20 11.30
C VAL A 89 -16.37 -0.29 12.27
N THR A 90 -16.64 -1.50 12.77
CA THR A 90 -17.61 -1.67 13.85
C THR A 90 -16.86 -1.83 15.17
N LYS A 91 -16.93 -0.76 15.99
CA LYS A 91 -16.47 -0.63 17.39
C LYS A 91 -14.96 -0.57 17.62
N SER A 92 -14.41 0.65 17.63
CA SER A 92 -13.34 0.98 18.57
C SER A 92 -13.97 1.16 19.96
N VAL A 93 -13.69 0.20 20.84
CA VAL A 93 -14.00 0.24 22.27
C VAL A 93 -13.16 1.32 22.92
N THR A 94 -13.79 2.13 23.76
CA THR A 94 -13.19 3.01 24.74
C THR A 94 -12.18 2.23 25.57
N SER A 95 -10.87 2.41 25.32
CA SER A 95 -9.85 1.96 26.27
C SER A 95 -9.91 2.85 27.51
N GLU A 96 -10.56 2.34 28.56
CA GLU A 96 -10.42 2.83 29.93
C GLU A 96 -9.01 2.52 30.43
N THR A 97 -8.13 3.52 30.43
CA THR A 97 -6.96 3.54 31.30
C THR A 97 -7.31 4.32 32.57
N GLN A 98 -7.10 3.67 33.72
CA GLN A 98 -7.29 4.19 35.07
C GLN A 98 -6.33 5.34 35.36
N ASP A 99 -6.80 6.58 35.17
CA ASP A 99 -6.54 7.79 35.97
C ASP A 99 -7.34 8.94 35.31
N PRO A 100 -7.96 9.88 36.06
CA PRO A 100 -8.84 10.87 35.46
C PRO A 100 -8.00 11.98 34.80
N ALA A 101 -7.46 11.68 33.62
CA ALA A 101 -7.19 12.72 32.66
C ALA A 101 -8.50 13.51 32.43
N PRO A 102 -8.46 14.85 32.30
CA PRO A 102 -9.65 15.61 31.94
C PRO A 102 -10.30 14.95 30.71
N PRO A 103 -11.64 14.86 30.64
CA PRO A 103 -12.30 14.16 29.56
C PRO A 103 -11.79 14.73 28.23
N LEU A 104 -11.16 13.87 27.43
CA LEU A 104 -10.62 14.26 26.14
C LEU A 104 -11.76 14.89 25.34
N GLN A 105 -11.57 16.13 24.90
CA GLN A 105 -12.61 16.90 24.24
C GLN A 105 -13.03 16.18 22.95
N THR A 106 -14.31 15.82 22.84
CA THR A 106 -14.91 15.27 21.63
C THR A 106 -16.02 16.20 21.16
N LEU A 107 -16.24 16.28 19.84
CA LEU A 107 -17.33 17.05 19.26
C LEU A 107 -18.64 16.24 19.24
N GLY A 108 -18.52 14.92 19.04
CA GLY A 108 -19.63 13.99 18.97
C GLY A 108 -20.34 13.97 17.61
N LYS A 109 -21.09 12.88 17.36
CA LYS A 109 -21.71 12.55 16.07
C LYS A 109 -22.47 13.69 15.41
N GLU A 110 -23.47 14.25 16.09
CA GLU A 110 -24.38 15.22 15.47
C GLU A 110 -23.67 16.51 15.06
N ALA A 111 -22.80 17.02 15.93
CA ALA A 111 -22.04 18.23 15.66
C ALA A 111 -20.97 18.00 14.58
N ALA A 112 -20.32 16.82 14.55
CA ALA A 112 -19.37 16.46 13.50
C ALA A 112 -20.05 16.40 12.12
N LEU A 113 -21.22 15.74 12.01
CA LEU A 113 -21.97 15.64 10.76
C LEU A 113 -22.43 17.03 10.25
N LYS A 114 -22.96 17.88 11.14
CA LYS A 114 -23.37 19.25 10.78
C LYS A 114 -22.19 20.11 10.31
N LEU A 115 -21.04 20.00 10.99
CA LEU A 115 -19.83 20.74 10.62
C LEU A 115 -19.34 20.31 9.24
N VAL A 116 -19.25 18.99 8.99
CA VAL A 116 -18.77 18.46 7.71
C VAL A 116 -19.69 18.86 6.57
N LEU A 117 -21.01 18.77 6.75
CA LEU A 117 -21.96 19.21 5.73
C LEU A 117 -21.80 20.71 5.43
N ALA A 118 -21.80 21.56 6.45
CA ALA A 118 -21.66 23.00 6.29
C ALA A 118 -20.33 23.40 5.63
N ALA A 119 -19.25 22.70 5.95
CA ALA A 119 -17.94 22.93 5.36
C ALA A 119 -17.89 22.58 3.86
N LEU A 120 -18.51 21.46 3.46
CA LEU A 120 -18.48 20.98 2.08
C LEU A 120 -19.51 21.67 1.17
N GLU A 121 -20.56 22.25 1.74
CA GLU A 121 -21.51 23.11 1.03
C GLU A 121 -21.05 24.57 0.96
N ASN A 122 -20.00 24.94 1.71
CA ASN A 122 -19.50 26.32 1.71
C ASN A 122 -18.95 26.72 0.35
N THR A 123 -19.49 27.79 -0.21
CA THR A 123 -19.01 28.42 -1.44
C THR A 123 -18.32 29.77 -1.19
N ASP A 124 -18.33 30.28 0.04
CA ASP A 124 -17.73 31.57 0.40
C ASP A 124 -16.27 31.40 0.84
N PRO A 125 -15.29 31.94 0.09
CA PRO A 125 -13.88 31.90 0.48
C PRO A 125 -13.60 32.54 1.84
N LEU A 126 -14.40 33.54 2.26
CA LEU A 126 -14.22 34.22 3.55
C LEU A 126 -14.55 33.31 4.75
N LEU A 127 -15.37 32.29 4.53
CA LEU A 127 -15.71 31.30 5.55
C LEU A 127 -14.83 30.06 5.52
N PHE A 128 -13.89 29.94 4.57
CA PHE A 128 -13.08 28.73 4.43
C PHE A 128 -12.27 28.41 5.70
N SER A 129 -11.63 29.42 6.31
CA SER A 129 -10.84 29.25 7.54
C SER A 129 -11.66 28.96 8.78
N LYS A 130 -12.97 29.19 8.75
CA LYS A 130 -13.90 28.75 9.79
C LYS A 130 -14.03 27.22 9.81
N TYR A 131 -13.92 26.59 8.65
CA TYR A 131 -14.22 25.17 8.48
C TYR A 131 -12.98 24.29 8.30
N PHE A 132 -11.89 24.83 7.77
CA PHE A 132 -10.73 24.04 7.35
C PHE A 132 -9.44 24.48 8.05
N ILE A 133 -8.60 23.49 8.34
CA ILE A 133 -7.17 23.62 8.56
C ILE A 133 -6.51 23.39 7.21
N PHE A 134 -5.70 24.31 6.73
CA PHE A 134 -5.12 24.24 5.38
C PHE A 134 -3.71 24.82 5.35
N PRO A 135 -2.87 24.43 4.36
CA PRO A 135 -1.52 24.97 4.20
C PRO A 135 -1.54 26.50 4.09
N ARG A 136 -0.53 27.15 4.67
CA ARG A 136 -0.45 28.62 4.69
C ARG A 136 -0.40 29.22 3.28
N GLU A 137 0.15 28.49 2.32
CA GLU A 137 0.30 28.90 0.93
C GLU A 137 -0.98 28.68 0.10
N LEU A 138 -2.01 28.02 0.65
CA LEU A 138 -3.27 27.81 -0.03
C LEU A 138 -4.20 29.02 0.18
N GLU A 139 -4.47 29.74 -0.90
CA GLU A 139 -5.50 30.77 -0.92
C GLU A 139 -6.91 30.16 -0.72
N PRO A 140 -7.75 30.71 0.19
CA PRO A 140 -9.09 30.19 0.47
C PRO A 140 -9.96 29.95 -0.77
N ALA A 141 -9.93 30.88 -1.73
CA ALA A 141 -10.68 30.74 -2.98
C ALA A 141 -10.23 29.51 -3.79
N ARG A 142 -8.92 29.20 -3.78
CA ARG A 142 -8.39 27.99 -4.41
C ARG A 142 -8.84 26.73 -3.67
N GLY A 143 -8.97 26.80 -2.34
CA GLY A 143 -9.59 25.74 -1.53
C GLY A 143 -11.02 25.44 -1.97
N ILE A 144 -11.85 26.47 -2.13
CA ILE A 144 -13.22 26.35 -2.66
C ILE A 144 -13.23 25.73 -4.06
N THR A 145 -12.39 26.23 -4.98
CA THR A 145 -12.26 25.65 -6.33
C THR A 145 -11.89 24.17 -6.25
N ARG A 146 -10.99 23.79 -5.35
CA ARG A 146 -10.58 22.39 -5.20
C ARG A 146 -11.71 21.50 -4.68
N LEU A 147 -12.55 21.98 -3.77
CA LEU A 147 -13.75 21.25 -3.33
C LEU A 147 -14.73 21.03 -4.48
N GLN A 148 -14.92 22.04 -5.33
CA GLN A 148 -15.76 21.94 -6.53
C GLN A 148 -15.19 20.98 -7.57
N GLU A 149 -13.87 20.99 -7.80
CA GLU A 149 -13.18 20.02 -8.65
C GLU A 149 -13.41 18.58 -8.14
N ILE A 150 -13.35 18.37 -6.82
CA ILE A 150 -13.62 17.09 -6.17
C ILE A 150 -15.07 16.66 -6.39
N GLN A 151 -16.06 17.52 -6.11
CA GLN A 151 -17.48 17.19 -6.33
C GLN A 151 -17.80 16.95 -7.82
N SER A 152 -17.08 17.61 -8.72
CA SER A 152 -17.24 17.38 -10.16
C SER A 152 -16.71 16.00 -10.58
N ALA A 153 -15.61 15.54 -9.97
CA ALA A 153 -14.99 14.24 -10.27
C ALA A 153 -15.64 13.06 -9.53
N ASP A 154 -15.89 13.23 -8.23
CA ASP A 154 -16.37 12.18 -7.33
C ASP A 154 -17.90 12.17 -7.21
N GLY A 155 -18.56 13.25 -7.61
CA GLY A 155 -20.02 13.37 -7.65
C GLY A 155 -20.61 14.22 -6.52
N LYS A 156 -21.94 14.17 -6.40
CA LYS A 156 -22.64 14.87 -5.32
C LYS A 156 -22.53 14.07 -4.03
N ILE A 157 -22.57 14.77 -2.90
CA ILE A 157 -22.66 14.13 -1.59
C ILE A 157 -24.04 13.48 -1.47
N ASP A 158 -24.05 12.17 -1.26
CA ASP A 158 -25.27 11.38 -1.12
C ASP A 158 -25.58 11.09 0.35
N ASN A 159 -24.55 10.85 1.15
CA ASN A 159 -24.67 10.48 2.55
C ASN A 159 -23.42 10.86 3.33
N LEU A 160 -23.61 11.06 4.64
CA LEU A 160 -22.54 11.22 5.62
C LEU A 160 -22.72 10.17 6.72
N ASP A 161 -21.64 9.51 7.12
CA ASP A 161 -21.66 8.59 8.25
C ASP A 161 -20.54 8.90 9.24
N TRP A 162 -20.89 8.96 10.51
CA TRP A 162 -19.91 9.20 11.57
C TRP A 162 -19.40 7.86 12.05
N VAL A 163 -18.11 7.64 11.83
CA VAL A 163 -17.42 6.38 12.14
C VAL A 163 -17.09 6.31 13.62
N GLY A 164 -16.80 7.45 14.23
CA GLY A 164 -16.43 7.55 15.63
C GLY A 164 -15.37 8.61 15.86
N THR A 165 -14.88 8.64 17.10
CA THR A 165 -13.73 9.45 17.48
C THR A 165 -12.48 8.57 17.49
N LYS A 166 -11.42 9.02 16.82
CA LYS A 166 -10.08 8.43 16.90
C LYS A 166 -9.13 9.39 17.61
N PHE A 167 -8.20 8.86 18.39
CA PHE A 167 -7.17 9.68 19.04
C PHE A 167 -5.93 9.72 18.16
N ILE A 168 -5.77 10.80 17.41
CA ILE A 168 -4.63 11.01 16.52
C ILE A 168 -3.74 12.05 17.18
N HIS A 169 -2.47 11.73 17.43
CA HIS A 169 -1.52 12.59 18.17
C HIS A 169 -2.05 13.07 19.53
N GLY A 170 -2.85 12.24 20.21
CA GLY A 170 -3.48 12.58 21.48
C GLY A 170 -4.68 13.53 21.38
N LEU A 171 -5.08 13.93 20.17
CA LEU A 171 -6.25 14.76 19.91
C LEU A 171 -7.44 13.88 19.50
N GLY A 172 -8.58 14.08 20.16
CA GLY A 172 -9.85 13.48 19.75
C GLY A 172 -10.25 14.01 18.37
N THR A 173 -10.16 13.17 17.35
CA THR A 173 -10.47 13.49 15.96
C THR A 173 -11.74 12.76 15.57
N GLU A 174 -12.77 13.50 15.15
CA GLU A 174 -13.99 12.87 14.63
C GLU A 174 -13.78 12.44 13.19
N GLU A 175 -14.14 11.20 12.88
CA GLU A 175 -14.07 10.67 11.51
C GLU A 175 -15.47 10.58 10.91
N VAL A 176 -15.67 11.33 9.82
CA VAL A 176 -16.90 11.30 9.04
C VAL A 176 -16.57 10.82 7.63
N VAL A 177 -17.25 9.75 7.21
CA VAL A 177 -17.20 9.24 5.84
C VAL A 177 -18.20 10.02 5.01
N VAL A 178 -17.71 10.59 3.91
CA VAL A 178 -18.48 11.33 2.92
C VAL A 178 -18.66 10.43 1.72
N TYR A 179 -19.88 9.96 1.49
CA TYR A 179 -20.23 9.16 0.31
C TYR A 179 -20.64 10.08 -0.83
N MET A 180 -20.04 9.87 -1.99
CA MET A 180 -20.27 10.67 -3.18
C MET A 180 -20.59 9.75 -4.35
N THR A 181 -21.62 10.08 -5.13
CA THR A 181 -21.97 9.28 -6.31
C THR A 181 -21.86 10.08 -7.59
N HIS A 182 -21.12 9.52 -8.54
CA HIS A 182 -20.99 10.02 -9.89
C HIS A 182 -21.25 8.88 -10.88
N SER A 183 -22.17 9.11 -11.82
CA SER A 183 -22.46 8.15 -12.91
C SER A 183 -22.74 6.70 -12.43
N GLY A 184 -23.46 6.56 -11.31
CA GLY A 184 -23.84 5.27 -10.72
C GLY A 184 -22.72 4.57 -9.92
N ARG A 185 -21.53 5.18 -9.80
CA ARG A 185 -20.45 4.70 -8.93
C ARG A 185 -20.40 5.54 -7.67
N THR A 186 -20.46 4.88 -6.51
CA THR A 186 -20.21 5.51 -5.22
C THR A 186 -18.73 5.42 -4.87
N VAL A 187 -18.16 6.54 -4.45
CA VAL A 187 -16.83 6.66 -3.86
C VAL A 187 -16.95 7.31 -2.48
N ASN A 188 -15.89 7.23 -1.69
CA ASN A 188 -15.86 7.83 -0.37
C ASN A 188 -14.62 8.68 -0.12
N ARG A 189 -14.80 9.67 0.76
CA ARG A 189 -13.74 10.47 1.38
C ARG A 189 -13.91 10.40 2.90
N ILE A 190 -12.84 10.71 3.62
CA ILE A 190 -12.87 10.80 5.08
C ILE A 190 -12.58 12.24 5.45
N ALA A 191 -13.54 12.90 6.10
CA ALA A 191 -13.32 14.17 6.76
C ALA A 191 -12.86 13.91 8.19
N GLN A 192 -11.66 14.38 8.52
CA GLN A 192 -11.09 14.30 9.86
C GLN A 192 -11.24 15.65 10.54
N VAL A 193 -12.11 15.72 11.54
CA VAL A 193 -12.45 16.95 12.26
C VAL A 193 -11.63 17.01 13.55
N ILE A 194 -10.84 18.05 13.69
CA ILE A 194 -9.80 18.18 14.71
C ILE A 194 -10.08 19.41 15.59
N PRO A 195 -9.90 19.32 16.92
CA PRO A 195 -10.00 20.47 17.80
C PRO A 195 -8.86 21.45 17.55
N GLN A 196 -9.15 22.73 17.65
CA GLN A 196 -8.18 23.83 17.52
C GLN A 196 -7.92 24.46 18.88
N THR A 197 -6.78 25.12 19.01
CA THR A 197 -6.38 25.80 20.26
C THR A 197 -7.30 26.96 20.65
N ASP A 198 -8.08 27.49 19.69
CA ASP A 198 -9.10 28.52 19.92
C ASP A 198 -10.47 27.93 20.34
N GLY A 199 -10.54 26.62 20.60
CA GLY A 199 -11.76 25.90 20.98
C GLY A 199 -12.70 25.58 19.83
N THR A 200 -12.36 25.97 18.59
CA THR A 200 -13.11 25.59 17.40
C THR A 200 -12.74 24.20 16.90
N TRP A 201 -13.58 23.63 16.04
CA TRP A 201 -13.32 22.37 15.36
C TRP A 201 -13.25 22.62 13.87
N ARG A 202 -12.30 21.99 13.17
CA ARG A 202 -12.06 22.19 11.75
C ARG A 202 -11.64 20.90 11.07
N ILE A 203 -11.92 20.80 9.77
CA ILE A 203 -11.53 19.66 8.94
C ILE A 203 -10.08 19.84 8.49
N ASP A 204 -9.25 18.82 8.60
CA ASP A 204 -7.95 18.80 7.92
C ASP A 204 -8.15 18.72 6.40
N PHE A 205 -7.90 19.83 5.72
CA PHE A 205 -8.18 19.96 4.29
C PHE A 205 -7.33 19.02 3.45
N ASP A 206 -6.06 18.87 3.79
CA ASP A 206 -5.14 18.03 3.04
C ASP A 206 -5.47 16.53 3.20
N SER A 207 -5.95 16.12 4.38
CA SER A 207 -6.48 14.78 4.62
C SER A 207 -7.74 14.52 3.80
N TYR A 208 -8.72 15.44 3.86
CA TYR A 208 -9.96 15.32 3.09
C TYR A 208 -9.71 15.26 1.58
N THR A 209 -8.81 16.10 1.09
CA THR A 209 -8.44 16.14 -0.33
C THR A 209 -7.46 15.03 -0.75
N ARG A 210 -6.92 14.26 0.21
CA ARG A 210 -5.87 13.26 0.03
C ARG A 210 -4.62 13.84 -0.66
N ALA A 211 -4.27 15.07 -0.30
CA ALA A 211 -3.21 15.82 -0.96
C ALA A 211 -1.87 15.06 -0.92
N SER A 212 -1.22 15.01 -2.09
CA SER A 212 0.15 14.55 -2.29
C SER A 212 0.99 15.67 -2.88
N SER A 213 2.24 15.81 -2.44
CA SER A 213 3.18 16.79 -3.00
C SER A 213 4.51 16.13 -3.36
N PRO A 214 4.91 16.09 -4.66
CA PRO A 214 4.13 16.53 -5.82
C PRO A 214 2.89 15.66 -6.07
N ASN A 215 2.06 16.01 -7.06
CA ASN A 215 0.89 15.18 -7.41
C ASN A 215 1.30 13.78 -7.91
N TRP A 216 0.39 12.82 -7.77
CA TRP A 216 0.62 11.42 -8.15
C TRP A 216 1.09 11.22 -9.59
N TYR A 217 0.61 12.02 -10.55
CA TYR A 217 1.10 11.93 -11.94
C TYR A 217 2.60 12.19 -12.03
N LYS A 218 3.11 13.21 -11.35
CA LYS A 218 4.54 13.51 -11.30
C LYS A 218 5.32 12.43 -10.53
N ILE A 219 4.78 11.95 -9.40
CA ILE A 219 5.39 10.85 -8.62
C ILE A 219 5.58 9.61 -9.50
N LEU A 220 4.52 9.17 -10.17
CA LEU A 220 4.50 7.94 -10.96
C LEU A 220 5.28 8.05 -12.28
N SER A 221 5.54 9.26 -12.77
CA SER A 221 6.38 9.50 -13.94
C SER A 221 7.88 9.24 -13.70
N GLY A 222 8.30 8.99 -12.46
CA GLY A 222 9.71 8.81 -12.09
C GLY A 222 10.51 10.12 -11.98
N LYS A 223 9.89 11.27 -12.29
CA LYS A 223 10.48 12.62 -12.13
C LYS A 223 10.31 13.18 -10.70
N GLY A 224 9.85 12.33 -9.78
CA GLY A 224 9.35 12.70 -8.46
C GLY A 224 10.41 13.01 -7.43
N GLY A 225 11.58 12.35 -7.47
CA GLY A 225 12.61 12.51 -6.44
C GLY A 225 12.08 12.10 -5.07
N GLU A 226 11.50 13.05 -4.34
CA GLU A 226 10.83 12.87 -3.05
C GLU A 226 9.37 13.35 -3.10
N ALA A 227 8.51 12.71 -2.32
CA ALA A 227 7.10 13.06 -2.22
C ALA A 227 6.55 12.88 -0.81
N THR A 228 5.62 13.74 -0.42
CA THR A 228 4.76 13.55 0.76
C THR A 228 3.41 13.02 0.30
N VAL A 229 2.98 11.88 0.85
CA VAL A 229 1.79 11.15 0.40
C VAL A 229 0.92 10.67 1.55
N ARG A 230 -0.40 10.72 1.34
CA ARG A 230 -1.42 10.10 2.19
C ARG A 230 -1.87 8.81 1.55
N ILE A 231 -1.63 7.70 2.23
CA ILE A 231 -1.81 6.36 1.67
C ILE A 231 -2.50 5.44 2.66
N PHE A 232 -3.07 4.38 2.12
CA PHE A 232 -3.35 3.15 2.84
C PHE A 232 -2.11 2.25 2.74
N ILE A 233 -1.80 1.51 3.80
CA ILE A 233 -0.61 0.68 3.91
C ILE A 233 -0.93 -0.68 4.51
N ASP A 234 -0.25 -1.71 4.01
CA ASP A 234 -0.25 -3.05 4.60
C ASP A 234 1.12 -3.73 4.37
N ALA A 235 1.42 -4.79 5.11
CA ALA A 235 2.62 -5.58 4.90
C ALA A 235 2.56 -6.34 3.56
N ASP A 236 3.70 -6.43 2.86
CA ASP A 236 3.83 -7.24 1.63
C ASP A 236 5.22 -7.90 1.58
N SER A 237 5.49 -8.68 0.53
CA SER A 237 6.71 -9.46 0.32
C SER A 237 7.22 -9.38 -1.13
N TYR A 238 6.87 -8.30 -1.83
CA TYR A 238 7.35 -8.05 -3.18
C TYR A 238 8.77 -7.45 -3.16
N TYR A 239 9.76 -8.16 -3.69
CA TYR A 239 11.16 -7.73 -3.71
C TYR A 239 11.72 -7.78 -5.12
N ASN A 240 12.20 -6.65 -5.64
CA ASN A 240 12.86 -6.59 -6.95
C ASN A 240 13.85 -5.41 -7.05
N GLY A 241 14.70 -5.44 -8.10
CA GLY A 241 15.56 -4.31 -8.45
C GLY A 241 16.44 -3.85 -7.27
N PRO A 242 16.45 -2.55 -6.92
CA PRO A 242 17.24 -2.03 -5.80
C PRO A 242 16.76 -2.52 -4.42
N PHE A 243 15.54 -3.07 -4.35
CA PHE A 243 14.92 -3.63 -3.15
C PHE A 243 14.85 -5.16 -3.23
N SER A 244 15.81 -5.83 -3.86
CA SER A 244 15.80 -7.29 -4.03
C SER A 244 16.29 -8.08 -2.82
N ASP A 245 17.01 -7.43 -1.89
CA ASP A 245 17.60 -8.06 -0.71
C ASP A 245 16.65 -7.94 0.50
N ASP A 246 15.88 -8.99 0.75
CA ASP A 246 14.91 -9.09 1.84
C ASP A 246 15.56 -9.16 3.24
N SER A 247 16.87 -9.39 3.31
CA SER A 247 17.65 -9.25 4.55
C SER A 247 18.00 -7.80 4.89
N LYS A 248 17.82 -6.88 3.93
CA LYS A 248 18.05 -5.44 4.10
C LYS A 248 16.77 -4.62 4.12
N TRP A 249 15.74 -5.07 3.41
CA TRP A 249 14.52 -4.32 3.17
C TRP A 249 13.27 -5.01 3.72
N LYS A 250 12.39 -4.20 4.30
CA LYS A 250 11.02 -4.61 4.63
C LYS A 250 10.06 -4.00 3.60
N CYS A 251 9.18 -4.80 3.02
CA CYS A 251 8.24 -4.40 1.98
C CYS A 251 6.84 -4.13 2.54
N TYR A 252 6.20 -3.09 2.00
CA TYR A 252 4.82 -2.71 2.27
C TYR A 252 4.08 -2.43 0.96
N ALA A 253 2.85 -2.91 0.87
CA ALA A 253 1.92 -2.49 -0.16
C ALA A 253 1.35 -1.13 0.24
N ILE A 254 1.38 -0.16 -0.67
CA ILE A 254 0.74 1.14 -0.47
C ILE A 254 -0.25 1.43 -1.60
N ALA A 255 -1.37 2.06 -1.27
CA ALA A 255 -2.36 2.49 -2.24
C ALA A 255 -2.90 3.89 -1.91
N SER A 256 -3.32 4.59 -2.95
CA SER A 256 -4.06 5.85 -2.85
C SER A 256 -5.34 5.73 -3.68
N PRO A 257 -6.50 6.15 -3.16
CA PRO A 257 -7.74 6.19 -3.94
C PRO A 257 -7.67 7.08 -5.19
N ASP A 258 -6.70 7.99 -5.26
CA ASP A 258 -6.53 8.93 -6.37
C ASP A 258 -5.72 8.33 -7.54
N VAL A 259 -5.21 7.09 -7.40
CA VAL A 259 -4.53 6.35 -8.47
C VAL A 259 -4.95 4.89 -8.51
N ASP A 260 -5.29 4.40 -9.70
CA ASP A 260 -5.58 2.98 -9.91
C ASP A 260 -4.29 2.18 -10.13
N ALA A 261 -3.44 2.16 -9.10
CA ALA A 261 -2.17 1.46 -9.13
C ALA A 261 -1.75 1.00 -7.73
N LEU A 262 -1.49 -0.30 -7.57
CA LEU A 262 -0.73 -0.80 -6.43
C LEU A 262 0.72 -0.32 -6.55
N MET A 263 1.25 0.15 -5.44
CA MET A 263 2.63 0.59 -5.31
C MET A 263 3.27 -0.14 -4.14
N TYR A 264 4.59 -0.15 -4.14
CA TYR A 264 5.39 -0.80 -3.10
C TYR A 264 6.31 0.22 -2.46
N ALA A 265 6.39 0.15 -1.14
CA ALA A 265 7.22 1.03 -0.36
C ALA A 265 8.10 0.20 0.59
N TYR A 266 9.33 0.66 0.82
CA TYR A 266 10.33 -0.12 1.54
C TYR A 266 10.98 0.68 2.67
N THR A 267 11.24 0.03 3.79
CA THR A 267 12.11 0.55 4.86
C THR A 267 13.33 -0.34 5.00
N LYS A 268 14.44 0.22 5.52
CA LYS A 268 15.56 -0.60 5.96
C LYS A 268 15.16 -1.36 7.21
N ILE A 269 15.58 -2.62 7.30
CA ILE A 269 15.37 -3.43 8.52
C ILE A 269 16.15 -2.78 9.68
N GLY A 270 15.50 -2.69 10.84
CA GLY A 270 15.98 -2.03 12.05
C GLY A 270 15.88 -0.50 12.04
N SER A 271 15.32 0.12 11.00
CA SER A 271 15.21 1.58 10.95
C SER A 271 14.04 2.11 11.80
N PRO A 272 14.07 3.38 12.24
CA PRO A 272 12.92 4.00 12.91
C PRO A 272 11.65 3.92 12.07
N GLN A 273 11.75 4.04 10.75
CA GLN A 273 10.59 3.93 9.85
C GLN A 273 9.99 2.53 9.86
N GLU A 274 10.82 1.47 9.93
CA GLU A 274 10.30 0.10 10.05
C GLU A 274 9.54 -0.08 11.36
N LEU A 275 10.14 0.32 12.48
CA LEU A 275 9.55 0.20 13.81
C LEU A 275 8.23 0.99 13.91
N ALA A 276 8.18 2.19 13.31
CA ALA A 276 6.97 2.99 13.18
C ALA A 276 5.88 2.24 12.42
N ILE A 277 6.17 1.71 11.24
CA ILE A 277 5.16 1.00 10.45
C ILE A 277 4.73 -0.29 11.14
N GLN A 278 5.64 -1.02 11.79
CA GLN A 278 5.26 -2.20 12.58
C GLN A 278 4.31 -1.85 13.72
N ARG A 279 4.56 -0.73 14.43
CA ARG A 279 3.66 -0.23 15.48
C ARG A 279 2.30 0.21 14.91
N LEU A 280 2.28 0.82 13.72
CA LEU A 280 1.03 1.15 13.02
C LEU A 280 0.25 -0.13 12.69
N LEU A 281 0.89 -1.10 12.06
CA LEU A 281 0.26 -2.34 11.58
C LEU A 281 -0.12 -3.30 12.71
N SER A 282 0.42 -3.16 13.91
CA SER A 282 0.02 -3.94 15.09
C SER A 282 -1.29 -3.46 15.73
N GLN A 283 -1.81 -2.30 15.33
CA GLN A 283 -3.10 -1.80 15.78
C GLN A 283 -4.23 -2.67 15.22
N GLU A 284 -5.25 -2.93 16.03
CA GLU A 284 -6.46 -3.70 15.66
C GLU A 284 -7.41 -2.87 14.77
N GLU A 285 -6.89 -2.42 13.63
CA GLU A 285 -7.63 -1.66 12.63
C GLU A 285 -7.68 -2.48 11.34
N PRO A 286 -8.84 -2.57 10.67
CA PRO A 286 -8.97 -3.34 9.44
C PRO A 286 -8.23 -2.70 8.25
N VAL A 287 -7.94 -1.40 8.35
CA VAL A 287 -7.27 -0.62 7.31
C VAL A 287 -6.37 0.42 7.97
N HIS A 288 -5.08 0.38 7.66
CA HIS A 288 -4.09 1.31 8.19
C HIS A 288 -3.84 2.46 7.23
N ARG A 289 -3.77 3.67 7.77
CA ARG A 289 -3.46 4.90 7.03
C ARG A 289 -2.12 5.43 7.50
N ALA A 290 -1.40 6.09 6.60
CA ALA A 290 -0.18 6.80 6.96
C ALA A 290 0.02 8.04 6.11
N LEU A 291 0.69 9.04 6.70
CA LEU A 291 1.28 10.16 6.01
C LEU A 291 2.79 9.91 5.94
N LEU A 292 3.32 9.71 4.73
CA LEU A 292 4.70 9.30 4.51
C LEU A 292 5.47 10.33 3.71
N LYS A 293 6.78 10.42 3.94
CA LYS A 293 7.72 10.86 2.90
C LYS A 293 8.30 9.64 2.21
N ILE A 294 8.21 9.65 0.89
CA ILE A 294 8.71 8.58 0.03
C ILE A 294 9.70 9.13 -0.98
N LYS A 295 10.64 8.30 -1.41
CA LYS A 295 11.67 8.65 -2.38
C LYS A 295 11.77 7.59 -3.47
N SER A 296 11.79 8.03 -4.72
CA SER A 296 12.12 7.16 -5.86
C SER A 296 13.64 6.93 -5.93
N HIS A 297 14.06 5.71 -6.23
CA HIS A 297 15.48 5.40 -6.47
C HIS A 297 15.82 5.45 -7.95
N ASP A 298 17.04 5.84 -8.27
CA ASP A 298 17.61 5.62 -9.60
C ASP A 298 17.62 4.11 -9.88
N ASN A 299 17.04 3.70 -11.00
CA ASN A 299 16.82 2.29 -11.39
C ASN A 299 15.73 1.52 -10.61
N SER A 300 14.93 2.18 -9.78
CA SER A 300 13.68 1.57 -9.29
C SER A 300 12.64 1.50 -10.39
N ALA A 301 11.84 0.43 -10.42
CA ALA A 301 10.67 0.39 -11.30
C ALA A 301 9.71 1.52 -10.93
N SER A 302 8.99 2.08 -11.92
CA SER A 302 7.90 3.01 -11.62
C SER A 302 6.91 2.30 -10.69
N ARG A 303 6.60 2.91 -9.53
CA ARG A 303 5.79 2.39 -8.40
C ARG A 303 6.54 1.73 -7.24
N GLN A 304 7.86 1.89 -7.15
CA GLN A 304 8.63 1.47 -5.98
C GLN A 304 9.34 2.63 -5.31
N PHE A 305 9.23 2.71 -3.99
CA PHE A 305 9.72 3.85 -3.24
C PHE A 305 10.39 3.43 -1.93
N GLU A 306 11.44 4.14 -1.52
CA GLU A 306 11.93 4.08 -0.14
C GLU A 306 11.07 5.00 0.73
N ILE A 307 10.63 4.52 1.89
CA ILE A 307 10.01 5.34 2.92
C ILE A 307 11.13 6.02 3.69
N THR A 308 11.30 7.32 3.47
CA THR A 308 12.36 8.09 4.13
C THR A 308 11.88 8.63 5.47
N ARG A 309 10.57 8.89 5.65
CA ARG A 309 9.96 9.30 6.92
C ARG A 309 8.55 8.77 7.10
N VAL A 310 8.17 8.44 8.33
CA VAL A 310 6.77 8.24 8.74
C VAL A 310 6.33 9.47 9.51
N LEU A 311 5.56 10.35 8.86
CA LEU A 311 5.17 11.62 9.44
C LEU A 311 4.02 11.46 10.43
N SER A 312 3.08 10.55 10.14
CA SER A 312 1.90 10.29 10.97
C SER A 312 1.40 8.86 10.75
N ASP A 313 0.82 8.27 11.79
CA ASP A 313 0.07 7.00 11.80
C ASP A 313 -1.37 7.16 11.30
N ASN A 314 -1.67 8.32 10.72
CA ASN A 314 -2.90 8.62 10.00
C ASN A 314 -2.61 9.68 8.91
N TRP A 315 -3.64 10.26 8.28
CA TRP A 315 -3.49 11.29 7.25
C TRP A 315 -3.37 12.72 7.79
N VAL A 316 -3.67 12.95 9.06
CA VAL A 316 -3.46 14.22 9.74
C VAL A 316 -1.99 14.36 10.13
N LEU A 317 -1.36 15.50 9.84
CA LEU A 317 -0.02 15.80 10.32
C LEU A 317 -0.09 16.33 11.76
N GLY A 318 0.66 15.70 12.67
CA GLY A 318 0.83 16.20 14.04
C GLY A 318 2.04 17.13 14.19
N ASP A 319 2.20 17.70 15.39
CA ASP A 319 3.34 18.56 15.73
C ASP A 319 4.68 17.81 15.81
N ARG A 320 4.63 16.48 15.97
CA ARG A 320 5.80 15.61 16.04
C ARG A 320 5.67 14.48 15.03
N LEU A 321 6.82 14.07 14.50
CA LEU A 321 6.88 13.02 13.50
C LEU A 321 6.76 11.65 14.17
N PHE A 322 5.97 10.77 13.58
CA PHE A 322 5.66 9.47 14.18
C PHE A 322 6.90 8.58 14.30
N ASP A 323 7.84 8.66 13.34
CA ASP A 323 9.11 7.94 13.38
C ASP A 323 10.17 8.50 14.35
N GLU A 324 9.88 9.60 15.06
CA GLU A 324 10.74 10.15 16.11
C GLU A 324 10.26 9.78 17.53
N ASN A 325 9.06 9.19 17.67
CA ASN A 325 8.39 8.89 18.95
C ASN A 325 8.35 7.39 19.29
N LEU A 326 9.42 6.66 18.94
CA LEU A 326 9.51 5.20 19.12
C LEU A 326 10.27 4.79 20.38
#